data_AF-A0A956CTN5-F1
#
_entry.id   AF-A0A956CTN5-F1
#
_cell.length_a   1.000
_cell.length_b   1.000
_cell.length_c   1.000
_cell.angle_alpha   90.00
_cell.angle_beta   90.00
_cell.angle_gamma   90.00
#
_symmetry.space_group_name_H-M   'P 1'
#
loop_
_entity.id
_entity.type
_entity.pdbx_description
1 polymer ?
#
loop_
_entity_poly.entity_id
_entity_poly.type
_entity_poly.pdbx_seq_one_letter_code
_entity_poly.pdbx_strand_id
1 'polypeptide(L)'
;MRTTLALLVAALAAAGCGESHGPDGGAAGDAATSDAGTDAGLPPGSTCEVATVPGGGFDPREIYIEVSASCGESCMVYQLDGDPRAGCSGVGCADPMDVADRVFCTCRCGGADPTADYCTCPTAMTCVADVVQLGSAAGDYCVNDRAL
;
A
#
# COMPACT_ATOMS: atom_id res chain seq x y z
N MET A 1 -53.47 11.61 3.29
CA MET A 1 -53.51 10.27 3.92
C MET A 1 -52.34 10.22 4.90
N ARG A 2 -52.61 10.45 6.21
CA ARG A 2 -52.45 9.46 7.30
C ARG A 2 -51.00 8.93 7.40
N THR A 3 -50.07 9.67 8.01
CA THR A 3 -49.63 9.57 9.42
C THR A 3 -49.43 8.14 9.94
N THR A 4 -48.17 7.72 10.15
CA THR A 4 -47.78 6.94 11.33
C THR A 4 -46.30 7.13 11.67
N LEU A 5 -46.09 8.00 12.66
CA LEU A 5 -44.90 8.08 13.50
C LEU A 5 -44.99 6.92 14.50
N ALA A 6 -43.90 6.18 14.75
CA ALA A 6 -43.81 5.26 15.88
C ALA A 6 -42.45 5.40 16.56
N LEU A 7 -42.43 6.16 17.65
CA LEU A 7 -41.50 5.99 18.77
C LEU A 7 -41.80 4.67 19.49
N LEU A 8 -40.80 3.99 20.04
CA LEU A 8 -40.72 3.54 21.45
C LEU A 8 -39.35 2.85 21.64
N VAL A 9 -38.40 3.41 22.41
CA VAL A 9 -38.22 3.41 23.89
C VAL A 9 -37.18 2.36 24.33
N ALA A 10 -36.30 2.85 25.21
CA ALA A 10 -35.07 2.30 25.75
C ALA A 10 -35.24 1.22 26.85
N ALA A 11 -34.16 0.49 27.15
CA ALA A 11 -33.67 0.10 28.50
C ALA A 11 -32.43 -0.81 28.34
N LEU A 12 -31.23 -0.40 28.76
CA LEU A 12 -30.60 -0.50 30.09
C LEU A 12 -29.99 -1.88 30.45
N ALA A 13 -28.66 -1.82 30.67
CA ALA A 13 -27.84 -2.51 31.68
C ALA A 13 -27.63 -4.03 31.61
N ALA A 14 -26.37 -4.46 31.54
CA ALA A 14 -25.64 -4.99 32.70
C ALA A 14 -24.22 -5.43 32.31
N ALA A 15 -23.27 -5.08 33.17
CA ALA A 15 -21.94 -5.66 33.19
C ALA A 15 -22.02 -7.16 33.51
N GLY A 16 -21.28 -7.97 32.76
CA GLY A 16 -21.03 -9.37 33.06
C GLY A 16 -19.57 -9.69 32.77
N CYS A 17 -18.75 -9.71 33.81
CA CYS A 17 -17.45 -10.38 33.79
C CYS A 17 -17.74 -11.89 33.80
N GLY A 18 -17.22 -12.62 32.82
CA GLY A 18 -17.37 -14.07 32.73
C GLY A 18 -16.10 -14.71 32.17
N GLU A 19 -15.16 -15.02 33.05
CA GLU A 19 -14.07 -15.95 32.81
C GLU A 19 -14.56 -17.38 33.00
N SER A 20 -14.47 -18.25 31.99
CA SER A 20 -14.38 -19.70 32.22
C SER A 20 -14.01 -20.49 30.95
N HIS A 21 -12.77 -20.96 30.95
CA HIS A 21 -12.18 -22.19 30.40
C HIS A 21 -13.14 -23.29 29.90
N GLY A 22 -12.82 -23.88 28.73
CA GLY A 22 -13.11 -25.29 28.42
C GLY A 22 -13.44 -25.60 26.94
N PRO A 23 -13.16 -26.81 26.42
CA PRO A 23 -12.60 -27.02 25.08
C PRO A 23 -13.57 -27.58 24.01
N ASP A 24 -13.00 -27.72 22.81
CA ASP A 24 -13.37 -28.59 21.68
C ASP A 24 -14.54 -28.19 20.76
N GLY A 25 -14.18 -27.92 19.49
CA GLY A 25 -14.87 -28.52 18.36
C GLY A 25 -15.62 -27.58 17.40
N GLY A 26 -14.97 -27.27 16.28
CA GLY A 26 -15.64 -27.31 14.97
C GLY A 26 -15.98 -26.00 14.27
N ALA A 27 -15.17 -25.69 13.25
CA ALA A 27 -15.55 -25.12 11.95
C ALA A 27 -16.25 -23.75 11.90
N ALA A 28 -15.44 -22.71 11.67
CA ALA A 28 -15.73 -21.69 10.66
C ALA A 28 -14.40 -21.13 10.15
N GLY A 29 -14.28 -20.97 8.84
CA GLY A 29 -13.04 -20.63 8.16
C GLY A 29 -12.57 -19.22 8.47
N ASP A 30 -11.47 -19.13 9.20
CA ASP A 30 -10.56 -18.01 9.16
C ASP A 30 -9.24 -18.52 8.57
N ALA A 31 -9.13 -18.47 7.25
CA ALA A 31 -7.85 -18.66 6.56
C ALA A 31 -6.99 -17.39 6.74
N ALA A 32 -6.68 -17.04 7.99
CA ALA A 32 -5.49 -16.26 8.28
C ALA A 32 -4.37 -17.27 8.56
N THR A 33 -3.90 -17.93 7.50
CA THR A 33 -2.64 -18.66 7.56
C THR A 33 -1.53 -17.61 7.63
N SER A 34 -1.19 -17.21 8.84
CA SER A 34 0.14 -16.67 9.13
C SER A 34 1.08 -17.86 9.24
N ASP A 35 1.45 -18.44 8.09
CA ASP A 35 2.40 -19.54 8.01
C ASP A 35 3.68 -19.08 7.29
N ALA A 36 4.79 -19.38 7.95
CA ALA A 36 6.17 -19.36 7.50
C ALA A 36 6.80 -18.01 7.10
N GLY A 37 7.64 -17.53 8.02
CA GLY A 37 8.75 -16.66 7.67
C GLY A 37 9.56 -17.24 6.51
N THR A 38 9.57 -16.49 5.43
CA THR A 38 10.62 -16.48 4.42
C THR A 38 10.98 -15.02 4.24
N ASP A 39 12.23 -14.77 3.85
CA ASP A 39 12.86 -13.48 3.56
C ASP A 39 12.19 -12.74 2.38
N ALA A 40 10.88 -12.89 2.20
CA ALA A 40 10.10 -12.24 1.16
C ALA A 40 9.87 -10.80 1.60
N GLY A 41 10.45 -9.85 0.86
CA GLY A 41 10.22 -8.43 1.10
C GLY A 41 8.74 -8.05 1.08
N LEU A 42 8.44 -6.82 1.50
CA LEU A 42 7.09 -6.29 1.60
C LEU A 42 6.32 -6.42 0.27
N PRO A 43 5.02 -6.76 0.33
CA PRO A 43 4.20 -6.92 -0.87
C PRO A 43 3.90 -5.56 -1.51
N PRO A 44 3.53 -5.53 -2.82
CA PRO A 44 3.10 -4.32 -3.50
C PRO A 44 1.99 -3.57 -2.73
N GLY A 45 2.08 -2.24 -2.73
CA GLY A 45 1.20 -1.34 -1.98
C GLY A 45 1.67 -1.03 -0.56
N SER A 46 2.65 -1.76 -0.02
CA SER A 46 3.27 -1.44 1.27
C SER A 46 4.16 -0.22 1.17
N THR A 47 4.21 0.64 2.20
CA THR A 47 5.18 1.75 2.24
C THR A 47 6.61 1.21 2.25
N CYS A 48 7.50 1.85 1.50
CA CYS A 48 8.91 1.51 1.41
C CYS A 48 9.81 2.72 1.63
N GLU A 49 11.08 2.47 1.93
CA GLU A 49 12.11 3.50 1.99
C GLU A 49 12.96 3.45 0.71
N VAL A 50 13.19 4.62 0.13
CA VAL A 50 14.11 4.81 -0.98
C VAL A 50 15.54 4.92 -0.47
N ALA A 51 16.45 4.15 -1.07
CA ALA A 51 17.87 4.19 -0.81
C ALA A 51 18.53 5.46 -1.35
N THR A 52 18.04 5.98 -2.49
CA THR A 52 18.62 7.16 -3.14
C THR A 52 17.57 8.26 -3.29
N VAL A 53 17.83 9.42 -2.67
CA VAL A 53 17.02 10.63 -2.83
C VAL A 53 17.87 11.68 -3.58
N PRO A 54 17.39 12.22 -4.73
CA PRO A 54 18.11 13.27 -5.45
C PRO A 54 18.34 14.53 -4.58
N GLY A 55 19.35 15.31 -4.95
CA GLY A 55 19.64 16.57 -4.26
C GLY A 55 18.49 17.56 -4.44
N GLY A 56 17.73 17.80 -3.38
CA GLY A 56 16.53 18.66 -3.39
C GLY A 56 15.19 17.90 -3.37
N GLY A 57 15.21 16.57 -3.32
CA GLY A 57 14.01 15.74 -3.34
C GLY A 57 13.63 15.27 -4.74
N PHE A 58 12.45 14.69 -4.87
CA PHE A 58 11.89 14.23 -6.15
C PHE A 58 11.12 15.36 -6.86
N ASP A 59 11.06 15.32 -8.19
CA ASP A 59 10.24 16.21 -9.01
C ASP A 59 8.87 15.55 -9.28
N PRO A 60 7.75 16.28 -9.10
CA PRO A 60 6.42 15.70 -9.21
C PRO A 60 6.03 15.30 -10.65
N ARG A 61 6.87 15.54 -11.65
CA ARG A 61 6.66 15.10 -13.03
C ARG A 61 7.39 13.79 -13.35
N GLU A 62 8.11 13.25 -12.39
CA GLU A 62 8.96 12.08 -12.56
C GLU A 62 8.42 10.89 -11.79
N ILE A 63 8.69 9.70 -12.31
CA ILE A 63 8.46 8.44 -11.61
C ILE A 63 9.81 7.79 -11.41
N TYR A 64 10.12 7.42 -10.17
CA TYR A 64 11.37 6.79 -9.80
C TYR A 64 11.10 5.39 -9.25
N ILE A 65 11.81 4.39 -9.75
CA ILE A 65 11.69 2.99 -9.38
C ILE A 65 13.09 2.47 -9.07
N GLU A 66 13.27 1.88 -7.90
CA GLU A 66 14.52 1.21 -7.56
C GLU A 66 14.28 -0.10 -6.83
N VAL A 67 15.25 -1.01 -6.92
CA VAL A 67 15.23 -2.24 -6.13
C VAL A 67 15.47 -1.85 -4.68
N SER A 68 14.50 -2.13 -3.81
CA SER A 68 14.60 -1.86 -2.38
C SER A 68 14.67 -3.19 -1.63
N ALA A 69 15.58 -3.29 -0.66
CA ALA A 69 15.68 -4.45 0.22
C ALA A 69 14.43 -4.63 1.09
N SER A 70 13.61 -3.59 1.24
CA SER A 70 12.36 -3.66 1.99
C SER A 70 11.21 -4.26 1.17
N CYS A 71 11.25 -4.17 -0.16
CA CYS A 71 10.19 -4.67 -1.05
C CYS A 71 10.56 -6.04 -1.60
N GLY A 72 9.55 -6.83 -1.96
CA GLY A 72 9.78 -8.08 -2.69
C GLY A 72 10.41 -7.86 -4.07
N GLU A 73 10.15 -6.71 -4.71
CA GLU A 73 10.68 -6.37 -6.04
C GLU A 73 11.28 -4.96 -6.13
N SER A 74 10.44 -3.92 -6.04
CA SER A 74 10.89 -2.53 -6.24
C SER A 74 10.10 -1.56 -5.39
N CYS A 75 10.75 -0.48 -4.98
CA CYS A 75 10.13 0.69 -4.36
C CYS A 75 9.90 1.75 -5.45
N MET A 76 8.67 2.25 -5.54
CA MET A 76 8.28 3.30 -6.48
C MET A 76 8.04 4.60 -5.72
N VAL A 77 8.51 5.70 -6.32
CA VAL A 77 8.12 7.08 -6.00
C VAL A 77 7.34 7.61 -7.18
N TYR A 78 6.04 7.80 -7.00
CA TYR A 78 5.13 8.21 -8.07
C TYR A 78 4.79 9.70 -7.97
N GLN A 79 5.43 10.53 -8.81
CA GLN A 79 5.10 11.96 -8.94
C GLN A 79 5.07 12.68 -7.58
N LEU A 80 6.11 12.47 -6.78
CA LEU A 80 6.25 13.10 -5.45
C LEU A 80 7.00 14.43 -5.58
N ASP A 81 6.53 15.47 -4.89
CA ASP A 81 7.23 16.74 -4.74
C ASP A 81 8.04 16.76 -3.43
N GLY A 82 9.36 16.78 -3.53
CA GLY A 82 10.26 16.93 -2.39
C GLY A 82 10.84 15.64 -1.82
N ASP A 83 11.49 15.77 -0.66
CA ASP A 83 12.27 14.73 0.01
C ASP A 83 11.39 13.91 0.99
N PRO A 84 11.25 12.58 0.79
CA PRO A 84 10.38 11.73 1.60
C PRO A 84 11.02 11.26 2.92
N ARG A 85 12.29 11.57 3.18
CA ARG A 85 12.98 11.05 4.35
C ARG A 85 12.35 11.60 5.62
N ALA A 86 12.06 10.71 6.58
CA ALA A 86 11.45 11.08 7.86
C ALA A 86 12.24 12.15 8.65
N GLY A 87 13.56 12.27 8.40
CA GLY A 87 14.42 13.29 8.99
C GLY A 87 14.48 14.62 8.23
N CYS A 88 13.77 14.76 7.11
CA CYS A 88 13.72 16.01 6.37
C CYS A 88 13.01 17.09 7.21
N SER A 89 13.61 18.27 7.28
CA SER A 89 12.96 19.44 7.88
C SER A 89 13.23 20.70 7.07
N GLY A 90 12.19 21.49 6.83
CA GLY A 90 12.28 22.77 6.12
C GLY A 90 11.74 22.72 4.69
N VAL A 91 12.33 23.56 3.83
CA VAL A 91 11.90 23.72 2.43
C VAL A 91 12.37 22.54 1.60
N GLY A 92 11.47 21.98 0.78
CA GLY A 92 11.77 20.84 -0.10
C GLY A 92 11.53 19.47 0.53
N CYS A 93 10.95 19.40 1.74
CA CYS A 93 10.44 18.14 2.29
C CYS A 93 9.05 17.85 1.74
N ALA A 94 8.80 16.59 1.41
CA ALA A 94 7.48 16.15 0.98
C ALA A 94 6.49 16.14 2.15
N ASP A 95 5.20 16.33 1.86
CA ASP A 95 4.14 16.14 2.85
C ASP A 95 4.07 14.66 3.27
N PRO A 96 3.98 14.34 4.58
CA PRO A 96 3.94 12.95 5.03
C PRO A 96 2.75 12.14 4.47
N MET A 97 1.61 12.78 4.18
CA MET A 97 0.48 12.11 3.55
C MET A 97 0.79 11.79 2.09
N ASP A 98 1.41 12.73 1.37
CA ASP A 98 1.88 12.48 -0.01
C ASP A 98 2.91 11.37 -0.05
N VAL A 99 3.84 11.29 0.91
CA VAL A 99 4.81 10.19 1.00
C VAL A 99 4.11 8.85 1.17
N ALA A 100 3.11 8.76 2.06
CA ALA A 100 2.39 7.51 2.31
C ALA A 100 1.60 7.02 1.08
N ASP A 101 1.09 7.93 0.26
CA ASP A 101 0.30 7.59 -0.92
C ASP A 101 1.18 7.39 -2.17
N ARG A 102 2.36 8.02 -2.25
CA ARG A 102 3.22 8.05 -3.46
C ARG A 102 4.51 7.25 -3.35
N VAL A 103 4.92 6.80 -2.17
CA VAL A 103 6.12 5.97 -1.95
C VAL A 103 5.72 4.58 -1.45
N PHE A 104 5.72 3.62 -2.36
CA PHE A 104 5.19 2.28 -2.08
C PHE A 104 5.91 1.19 -2.89
N CYS A 105 5.91 -0.03 -2.37
CA CYS A 105 6.37 -1.20 -3.09
C CYS A 105 5.48 -1.43 -4.32
N THR A 106 6.09 -1.70 -5.46
CA THR A 106 5.40 -2.01 -6.71
C THR A 106 5.94 -3.31 -7.29
N CYS A 107 5.26 -3.79 -8.32
CA CYS A 107 5.69 -4.90 -9.16
C CYS A 107 5.28 -4.59 -10.61
N ARG A 108 5.96 -5.25 -11.55
CA ARG A 108 5.65 -5.11 -12.97
C ARG A 108 4.41 -5.94 -13.29
N CYS A 109 3.37 -5.33 -13.86
CA CYS A 109 2.10 -6.00 -14.16
C CYS A 109 1.88 -6.26 -15.66
N GLY A 110 2.75 -5.69 -16.51
CA GLY A 110 2.67 -5.87 -17.95
C GLY A 110 3.86 -5.28 -18.70
N GLY A 111 3.92 -5.57 -20.00
CA GLY A 111 4.92 -5.05 -20.92
C GLY A 111 5.18 -5.98 -22.11
N ALA A 112 6.07 -5.54 -22.99
CA ALA A 112 6.41 -6.26 -24.22
C ALA A 112 7.44 -7.40 -24.04
N ASP A 113 7.98 -7.60 -22.83
CA ASP A 113 9.02 -8.58 -22.56
C ASP A 113 8.41 -9.91 -22.12
N PRO A 114 8.38 -10.94 -22.99
CA PRO A 114 7.75 -12.22 -22.65
C PRO A 114 8.54 -13.03 -21.62
N THR A 115 9.74 -12.58 -21.22
CA THR A 115 10.58 -13.25 -20.24
C THR A 115 10.54 -12.62 -18.86
N ALA A 116 9.87 -11.47 -18.71
CA ALA A 116 9.70 -10.83 -17.43
C ALA A 116 8.67 -11.56 -16.58
N ASP A 117 8.93 -11.62 -15.27
CA ASP A 117 7.93 -12.00 -14.30
C ASP A 117 6.93 -10.85 -14.13
N TYR A 118 5.64 -11.16 -14.32
CA TYR A 118 4.54 -10.22 -14.18
C TYR A 118 3.66 -10.61 -13.00
N CYS A 119 3.34 -9.63 -12.15
CA CYS A 119 2.44 -9.78 -11.03
C CYS A 119 1.00 -9.38 -11.41
N THR A 120 0.03 -9.86 -10.62
CA THR A 120 -1.32 -9.27 -10.59
C THR A 120 -1.34 -8.17 -9.52
N CYS A 121 -1.81 -6.97 -9.88
CA CYS A 121 -1.91 -5.88 -8.91
C CYS A 121 -2.89 -6.22 -7.78
N PRO A 122 -2.50 -5.98 -6.51
CA PRO A 122 -3.39 -6.22 -5.38
C PRO A 122 -4.52 -5.17 -5.34
N THR A 123 -5.46 -5.37 -4.42
CA THR A 123 -6.53 -4.41 -4.15
C THR A 123 -5.96 -3.02 -3.81
N ALA A 124 -6.62 -1.96 -4.28
CA ALA A 124 -6.19 -0.57 -4.17
C ALA A 124 -4.95 -0.19 -5.00
N MET A 125 -4.61 -1.02 -5.99
CA MET A 125 -3.61 -0.69 -7.00
C MET A 125 -4.15 -0.96 -8.41
N THR A 126 -3.78 -0.09 -9.34
CA THR A 126 -4.13 -0.19 -10.76
C THR A 126 -2.88 -0.44 -11.58
N CYS A 127 -2.95 -1.36 -12.54
CA CYS A 127 -1.88 -1.57 -13.52
C CYS A 127 -1.88 -0.40 -14.51
N VAL A 128 -0.89 0.49 -14.38
CA VAL A 128 -0.74 1.66 -15.25
C VAL A 128 0.29 1.34 -16.31
N ALA A 129 -0.12 1.49 -17.57
CA ALA A 129 0.73 1.25 -18.72
C ALA A 129 1.70 2.41 -18.97
N ASP A 130 2.80 2.10 -19.67
CA ASP A 130 3.76 3.08 -20.16
C ASP A 130 4.31 4.00 -19.05
N VAL A 131 4.55 3.45 -17.85
CA VAL A 131 5.25 4.18 -16.79
C VAL A 131 6.69 4.38 -17.24
N VAL A 132 7.03 5.62 -17.57
CA VAL A 132 8.37 6.01 -18.01
C VAL A 132 9.16 6.50 -16.80
N GLN A 133 10.13 5.71 -16.39
CA GLN A 133 11.22 6.21 -15.55
C GLN A 133 12.16 7.04 -16.43
N LEU A 134 12.57 8.24 -15.99
CA LEU A 134 13.61 8.97 -16.69
C LEU A 134 14.90 8.13 -16.74
N GLY A 135 15.24 7.65 -17.93
CA GLY A 135 16.50 6.96 -18.21
C GLY A 135 16.51 5.44 -18.04
N SER A 136 15.38 4.76 -17.79
CA SER A 136 15.32 3.28 -17.69
C SER A 136 13.95 2.69 -18.06
N ALA A 137 13.91 1.36 -18.23
CA ALA A 137 12.91 0.59 -18.95
C ALA A 137 11.46 1.01 -18.67
N ALA A 138 10.77 1.46 -19.73
CA ALA A 138 9.33 1.64 -19.71
C ALA A 138 8.63 0.28 -19.53
N GLY A 139 7.53 0.30 -18.80
CA GLY A 139 6.71 -0.89 -18.59
C GLY A 139 5.43 -0.55 -17.86
N ASP A 140 4.63 -1.58 -17.61
CA ASP A 140 3.37 -1.42 -16.91
C ASP A 140 3.59 -1.84 -15.46
N TYR A 141 3.23 -0.97 -14.52
CA TYR A 141 3.47 -1.16 -13.09
C TYR A 141 2.20 -0.96 -12.27
N CYS A 142 2.12 -1.64 -11.13
CA CYS A 142 1.06 -1.42 -10.17
C CYS A 142 1.28 -0.07 -9.46
N VAL A 143 0.35 0.85 -9.65
CA VAL A 143 0.34 2.17 -9.00
C VAL A 143 -0.78 2.21 -7.96
N ASN A 144 -0.50 2.77 -6.79
CA ASN A 144 -1.51 2.97 -5.75
C ASN A 144 -2.63 3.88 -6.27
N ASP A 145 -3.89 3.47 -6.08
CA ASP A 145 -5.05 4.23 -6.56
C ASP A 145 -5.14 5.65 -5.97
N ARG A 146 -4.52 5.88 -4.80
CA ARG A 146 -4.45 7.21 -4.17
C ARG A 146 -3.41 8.14 -4.80
N ALA A 147 -2.49 7.58 -5.58
CA ALA A 147 -1.45 8.35 -6.27
C ALA A 147 -1.89 8.84 -7.67
N LEU A 148 -3.00 8.30 -8.19
CA LEU A 148 -3.61 8.62 -9.49
C LEU A 148 -4.57 9.82 -9.40
#